data_AF-A0A850BM31-F1
#
_entry.id   AF-A0A850BM31-F1
#
_cell.length_a   1.000
_cell.length_b   1.000
_cell.length_c   1.000
_cell.angle_alpha   90.00
_cell.angle_beta   90.00
_cell.angle_gamma   90.00
#
_symmetry.space_group_name_H-M   'P 1'
#
loop_
_entity.id
_entity.type
_entity.pdbx_description
1 polymer ?
#
loop_
_entity_poly.entity_id
_entity_poly.type
_entity_poly.pdbx_seq_one_letter_code
_entity_poly.pdbx_strand_id
1 'polypeptide(L)'
;MRPRSPALLVLFAAAAPLFAGGCGTTVSEEDCRAISNNIRETWKSETKDAPREGPMAEKAAGVIRSEGEKLAADFASECRNKLVGQEISGKELECLKGAKSLAELRACSKPR
;
A
#
# COMPACT_ATOMS: atom_id res chain seq x y z
N MET A 1 36.96 57.53 -4.55
CA MET A 1 37.67 56.25 -4.37
C MET A 1 37.00 55.18 -5.21
N ARG A 2 37.72 54.53 -6.15
CA ARG A 2 37.32 53.28 -6.84
C ARG A 2 38.54 52.35 -6.85
N PRO A 3 38.36 51.06 -6.55
CA PRO A 3 38.59 50.00 -7.53
C PRO A 3 37.40 49.01 -7.56
N ARG A 4 36.91 48.53 -8.71
CA ARG A 4 37.38 47.37 -9.52
C ARG A 4 37.23 46.00 -8.84
N SER A 5 36.27 45.23 -9.36
CA SER A 5 36.43 43.85 -9.88
C SER A 5 35.57 42.73 -9.26
N PRO A 6 35.17 41.74 -10.09
CA PRO A 6 34.13 40.76 -9.82
C PRO A 6 34.69 39.42 -9.29
N ALA A 7 33.90 38.71 -8.49
CA ALA A 7 34.09 37.29 -8.17
C ALA A 7 32.69 36.67 -8.16
N LEU A 8 32.22 35.92 -9.15
CA LEU A 8 32.76 34.65 -9.68
C LEU A 8 32.98 33.64 -8.55
N LEU A 9 31.88 33.17 -7.97
CA LEU A 9 31.75 31.85 -7.33
C LEU A 9 30.84 31.05 -8.26
N VAL A 10 31.42 30.40 -9.28
CA VAL A 10 31.86 29.00 -9.24
C VAL A 10 30.67 28.05 -9.08
N LEU A 11 30.35 27.46 -10.24
CA LEU A 11 29.72 26.17 -10.49
C LEU A 11 29.49 25.30 -9.25
N PHE A 12 28.22 25.03 -8.94
CA PHE A 12 27.80 23.68 -8.60
C PHE A 12 27.31 23.00 -9.88
N ALA A 13 28.27 22.56 -10.69
CA ALA A 13 28.04 21.51 -11.65
C ALA A 13 28.13 20.17 -10.90
N ALA A 14 27.06 19.38 -10.96
CA ALA A 14 27.06 17.95 -11.25
C ALA A 14 25.95 17.22 -10.47
N ALA A 15 25.08 16.57 -11.26
CA ALA A 15 24.52 15.24 -11.05
C ALA A 15 23.85 14.95 -9.69
N ALA A 16 22.57 14.60 -9.61
CA ALA A 16 21.77 13.85 -10.56
C ALA A 16 20.29 14.12 -10.26
N PRO A 17 19.40 14.14 -11.26
CA PRO A 17 18.04 13.78 -10.97
C PRO A 17 18.09 12.30 -10.56
N LEU A 18 17.88 12.03 -9.26
CA LEU A 18 17.40 10.73 -8.81
C LEU A 18 15.98 10.58 -9.34
N PHE A 19 15.85 10.39 -10.67
CA PHE A 19 14.79 9.57 -11.20
C PHE A 19 15.10 8.17 -10.67
N ALA A 20 14.72 7.93 -9.41
CA ALA A 20 14.34 6.60 -8.99
C ALA A 20 13.12 6.26 -9.84
N GLY A 21 13.37 5.85 -11.09
CA GLY A 21 12.46 5.01 -11.82
C GLY A 21 12.31 3.78 -10.93
N GLY A 22 11.30 3.81 -10.07
CA GLY A 22 10.78 2.58 -9.50
C GLY A 22 10.48 1.73 -10.71
N CYS A 23 11.27 0.69 -10.90
CA CYS A 23 10.97 -0.32 -11.90
C CYS A 23 9.54 -0.75 -11.58
N GLY A 24 8.62 -0.43 -12.48
CA GLY A 24 7.23 -0.82 -12.34
C GLY A 24 7.20 -2.33 -12.21
N THR A 25 6.33 -2.85 -11.36
CA THR A 25 6.01 -4.27 -11.37
C THR A 25 4.68 -4.43 -12.06
N THR A 26 4.65 -5.27 -13.09
CA THR A 26 3.40 -5.67 -13.74
C THR A 26 2.62 -6.54 -12.77
N VAL A 27 1.39 -6.12 -12.45
CA VAL A 27 0.53 -6.89 -11.55
C VAL A 27 0.07 -8.18 -12.25
N SER A 28 0.27 -9.30 -11.57
CA SER A 28 -0.21 -10.61 -11.99
C SER A 28 -1.53 -11.00 -11.29
N GLU A 29 -2.20 -12.05 -11.78
CA GLU A 29 -3.35 -12.61 -11.06
C GLU A 29 -2.97 -13.16 -9.67
N GLU A 30 -1.74 -13.66 -9.54
CA GLU A 30 -1.18 -14.19 -8.31
C GLU A 30 -1.00 -13.07 -7.27
N ASP A 31 -0.59 -11.88 -7.72
CA ASP A 31 -0.51 -10.70 -6.88
C ASP A 31 -1.89 -10.29 -6.35
N CYS A 32 -2.90 -10.23 -7.21
CA CYS A 32 -4.28 -9.94 -6.79
C CYS A 32 -4.78 -10.96 -5.77
N ARG A 33 -4.48 -12.24 -5.98
CA ARG A 33 -4.82 -13.31 -5.04
C ARG A 33 -4.10 -13.13 -3.71
N ALA A 34 -2.80 -12.87 -3.72
CA ALA A 34 -1.99 -12.66 -2.53
C ALA A 34 -2.50 -11.50 -1.69
N ILE A 35 -2.77 -10.34 -2.30
CA ILE A 35 -3.28 -9.17 -1.58
C ILE A 35 -4.70 -9.43 -1.02
N SER A 36 -5.60 -10.04 -1.81
CA SER A 36 -6.95 -10.36 -1.32
C SER A 36 -6.94 -11.32 -0.12
N ASN A 37 -6.05 -12.32 -0.14
CA ASN A 37 -5.85 -13.22 1.00
C ASN A 37 -5.28 -12.46 2.20
N ASN A 38 -4.35 -11.53 1.97
CA ASN A 38 -3.77 -10.72 3.03
C ASN A 38 -4.82 -9.80 3.69
N ILE A 39 -5.70 -9.18 2.90
CA ILE A 39 -6.85 -8.40 3.40
C ILE A 39 -7.72 -9.29 4.30
N ARG A 40 -8.09 -10.48 3.83
CA ARG A 40 -8.91 -11.43 4.58
C ARG A 40 -8.26 -11.81 5.92
N GLU A 41 -6.97 -12.16 5.91
CA GLU A 41 -6.26 -12.55 7.13
C GLU A 41 -6.09 -11.38 8.10
N THR A 42 -5.83 -10.18 7.58
CA THR A 42 -5.77 -8.96 8.40
C THR A 42 -7.10 -8.74 9.12
N TRP A 43 -8.23 -8.76 8.41
CA TRP A 43 -9.56 -8.64 9.02
C TRP A 43 -9.89 -9.75 10.02
N LYS A 44 -9.46 -10.99 9.77
CA LYS A 44 -9.59 -12.08 10.76
C LYS A 44 -8.79 -11.78 12.02
N SER A 45 -7.59 -11.22 11.91
CA SER A 45 -6.79 -10.87 13.08
C SER A 45 -7.46 -9.79 13.93
N GLU A 46 -8.11 -8.80 13.31
CA GLU A 46 -8.84 -7.73 13.99
C GLU A 46 -10.06 -8.24 14.79
N THR A 47 -10.64 -9.40 14.41
CA THR A 47 -11.68 -10.03 15.24
C THR A 47 -11.18 -10.39 16.64
N LYS A 48 -9.87 -10.53 16.83
CA LYS A 48 -9.27 -10.77 18.16
C LYS A 48 -9.38 -9.54 19.06
N ASP A 49 -9.47 -8.35 18.48
CA ASP A 49 -9.55 -7.07 19.20
C ASP A 49 -11.01 -6.61 19.36
N ALA A 50 -11.97 -7.34 18.79
CA ALA A 50 -13.39 -7.12 19.01
C ALA A 50 -13.79 -7.41 20.48
N PRO A 51 -14.82 -6.73 21.01
CA PRO A 51 -15.33 -7.01 22.36
C PRO A 51 -15.64 -8.50 22.53
N ARG A 52 -14.96 -9.15 23.48
CA ARG A 52 -15.09 -10.61 23.75
C ARG A 52 -16.17 -10.94 24.77
N GLU A 53 -16.74 -9.92 25.40
CA GLU A 53 -17.71 -10.07 26.47
C GLU A 53 -19.01 -9.33 26.12
N GLY A 54 -20.11 -9.85 26.65
CA GLY A 54 -21.45 -9.30 26.46
C GLY A 54 -22.26 -10.03 25.38
N PRO A 55 -23.59 -9.80 25.37
CA PRO A 55 -24.55 -10.59 24.60
C PRO A 55 -24.39 -10.48 23.07
N MET A 56 -23.55 -9.57 22.58
CA MET A 56 -23.35 -9.27 21.16
C MET A 56 -21.94 -9.57 20.66
N ALA A 57 -21.04 -10.10 21.49
CA ALA A 57 -19.63 -10.34 21.17
C ALA A 57 -19.46 -11.23 19.92
N GLU A 58 -20.15 -12.38 19.88
CA GLU A 58 -20.11 -13.29 18.73
C GLU A 58 -20.66 -12.67 17.45
N LYS A 59 -21.75 -11.90 17.57
CA LYS A 59 -22.36 -11.19 16.44
C LYS A 59 -21.42 -10.11 15.89
N ALA A 60 -20.73 -9.37 16.76
CA ALA A 60 -19.76 -8.36 16.35
C ALA A 60 -18.57 -9.00 15.61
N ALA A 61 -18.00 -10.08 16.15
CA ALA A 61 -16.93 -10.81 15.48
C ALA A 61 -17.38 -11.40 14.12
N GLY A 62 -18.62 -11.88 14.03
CA GLY A 62 -19.23 -12.36 12.79
C GLY A 62 -19.35 -11.27 11.72
N VAL A 63 -19.80 -10.07 12.11
CA VAL A 63 -19.89 -8.91 11.19
C VAL A 63 -18.51 -8.50 10.68
N ILE A 64 -17.53 -8.35 11.58
CA ILE A 64 -16.15 -7.98 11.19
C ILE A 64 -15.59 -8.98 10.18
N ARG A 65 -15.78 -10.29 10.42
CA ARG A 65 -15.35 -11.32 9.48
C ARG A 65 -16.07 -11.20 8.14
N SER A 66 -17.39 -11.03 8.15
CA SER A 66 -18.20 -10.91 6.92
C SER A 66 -17.79 -9.70 6.07
N GLU A 67 -17.52 -8.55 6.69
CA GLU A 67 -17.06 -7.36 5.98
C GLU A 67 -15.66 -7.56 5.39
N GLY A 68 -14.75 -8.20 6.13
CA GLY A 68 -13.43 -8.56 5.62
C GLY A 68 -13.48 -9.50 4.41
N GLU A 69 -14.37 -10.49 4.44
CA GLU A 69 -14.60 -11.41 3.32
C GLU A 69 -15.14 -10.70 2.08
N LYS A 70 -16.11 -9.80 2.26
CA LYS A 70 -16.67 -8.99 1.18
C LYS A 70 -15.62 -8.08 0.55
N LEU A 71 -14.87 -7.34 1.37
CA LEU A 71 -13.81 -6.45 0.89
C LEU A 71 -12.71 -7.19 0.13
N ALA A 72 -12.31 -8.37 0.61
CA ALA A 72 -11.33 -9.21 -0.08
C ALA A 72 -11.85 -9.67 -1.45
N ALA A 73 -13.13 -10.06 -1.55
CA ALA A 73 -13.75 -10.47 -2.81
C ALA A 73 -13.89 -9.30 -3.80
N ASP A 74 -14.35 -8.14 -3.32
CA ASP A 74 -14.48 -6.93 -4.12
C ASP A 74 -13.11 -6.50 -4.65
N PHE A 75 -12.11 -6.41 -3.78
CA PHE A 75 -10.73 -6.11 -4.18
C PHE A 75 -10.20 -7.11 -5.21
N ALA A 76 -10.40 -8.42 -5.00
CA ALA A 76 -9.91 -9.44 -5.94
C ALA A 76 -10.54 -9.27 -7.33
N SER A 77 -11.83 -8.94 -7.39
CA SER A 77 -12.54 -8.65 -8.64
C SER A 77 -11.98 -7.39 -9.31
N GLU A 78 -11.85 -6.29 -8.58
CA GLU A 78 -11.33 -5.04 -9.11
C GLU A 78 -9.88 -5.15 -9.57
N CYS A 79 -9.02 -5.81 -8.79
CA CYS A 79 -7.62 -5.99 -9.12
C CYS A 79 -7.45 -6.77 -10.43
N ARG A 80 -8.19 -7.88 -10.60
CA ARG A 80 -8.14 -8.65 -11.86
C ARG A 80 -8.61 -7.84 -13.07
N ASN A 81 -9.67 -7.04 -12.90
CA ASN A 81 -10.27 -6.30 -14.02
C ASN A 81 -9.49 -5.02 -14.37
N LYS A 82 -8.86 -4.37 -13.39
CA LYS A 82 -8.29 -3.03 -13.54
C LYS A 82 -6.77 -2.98 -13.44
N LEU A 83 -6.15 -3.89 -12.69
CA LEU A 83 -4.73 -3.80 -12.35
C LEU A 83 -3.88 -4.88 -13.02
N VAL A 84 -4.40 -6.08 -13.30
CA VAL A 84 -3.61 -7.12 -14.00
C VAL A 84 -3.10 -6.59 -15.34
N GLY A 85 -1.80 -6.77 -15.58
CA GLY A 85 -1.12 -6.24 -16.76
C GLY A 85 -0.78 -4.75 -16.69
N GLN A 86 -1.22 -4.01 -15.67
CA GLN A 86 -0.78 -2.64 -15.41
C GLN A 86 0.56 -2.65 -14.68
N GLU A 87 1.40 -1.65 -14.97
CA GLU A 87 2.58 -1.38 -14.17
C GLU A 87 2.21 -0.48 -12.98
N ILE A 88 2.50 -0.96 -11.77
CA ILE A 88 2.39 -0.17 -10.54
C ILE A 88 3.72 -0.12 -9.82
N SER A 89 3.81 0.71 -8.78
CA SER A 89 4.98 0.74 -7.91
C SER A 89 5.19 -0.63 -7.25
N GLY A 90 6.31 -1.30 -7.54
CA GLY A 90 6.66 -2.55 -6.86
C GLY A 90 6.72 -2.40 -5.34
N LYS A 91 7.09 -1.21 -4.83
CA LYS A 91 7.08 -0.92 -3.39
C LYS A 91 5.66 -0.90 -2.81
N GLU A 92 4.70 -0.37 -3.55
CA GLU A 92 3.29 -0.36 -3.12
C GLU A 92 2.74 -1.78 -3.10
N LEU A 93 3.03 -2.54 -4.16
CA LEU A 93 2.61 -3.92 -4.28
C LEU A 93 3.15 -4.79 -3.12
N GLU A 94 4.45 -4.71 -2.84
CA GLU A 94 5.07 -5.43 -1.73
C GLU A 94 4.57 -4.95 -0.36
N CYS A 95 4.27 -3.66 -0.20
CA CYS A 95 3.65 -3.14 1.02
C CYS A 95 2.28 -3.80 1.25
N LEU A 96 1.42 -3.84 0.23
CA LEU A 96 0.08 -4.44 0.32
C LEU A 96 0.13 -5.94 0.62
N LYS A 97 1.10 -6.67 0.07
CA LYS A 97 1.31 -8.09 0.37
C LYS A 97 1.84 -8.33 1.78
N GLY A 98 2.67 -7.42 2.29
CA GLY A 98 3.37 -7.57 3.57
C GLY A 98 2.64 -6.98 4.79
N ALA A 99 1.60 -6.16 4.58
CA ALA A 99 0.86 -5.51 5.65
C ALA A 99 0.19 -6.52 6.60
N LYS A 100 0.27 -6.28 7.91
CA LYS A 100 -0.22 -7.18 8.98
C LYS A 100 -1.35 -6.60 9.82
N SER A 101 -1.76 -5.36 9.54
CA SER A 101 -2.85 -4.67 10.23
C SER A 101 -3.62 -3.78 9.27
N LEU A 102 -4.86 -3.42 9.63
CA LEU A 102 -5.65 -2.47 8.83
C LEU A 102 -4.96 -1.10 8.73
N ALA A 103 -4.22 -0.72 9.78
CA ALA A 103 -3.44 0.52 9.79
C ALA A 103 -2.31 0.49 8.76
N GLU A 104 -1.60 -0.64 8.65
CA GLU A 104 -0.54 -0.83 7.65
C GLU A 104 -1.09 -0.87 6.23
N LEU A 105 -2.19 -1.61 5.98
CA LEU A 105 -2.85 -1.62 4.67
C LEU A 105 -3.24 -0.20 4.23
N ARG A 106 -3.79 0.60 5.15
CA ARG A 106 -4.13 2.01 4.90
C ARG A 106 -2.91 2.89 4.66
N ALA A 107 -1.76 2.57 5.27
CA ALA A 107 -0.53 3.31 5.05
C ALA A 107 0.10 2.97 3.69
N CYS A 108 -0.09 1.76 3.17
CA CYS A 108 0.36 1.35 1.84
C CYS A 108 -0.37 2.09 0.72
N SER A 109 -1.66 2.39 0.90
CA SER A 109 -2.49 3.05 -0.12
C SER A 109 -2.37 4.59 -0.15
N LYS A 110 -1.47 5.18 0.64
CA LYS A 110 -1.25 6.63 0.64
C LYS A 110 -0.21 7.00 -0.43
N PRO A 111 -0.48 8.02 -1.28
CA PRO A 111 0.54 8.56 -2.18
C PRO A 111 1.77 8.99 -1.37
N ARG A 112 2.96 8.57 -1.80
CA ARG A 112 4.24 8.95 -1.19
C ARG A 112 5.07 9.75 -2.17
#